data_AF-A0A2Z6R9L9-F1
#
_entry.id   AF-A0A2Z6R9L9-F1
#
_cell.length_a   1.000
_cell.length_b   1.000
_cell.length_c   1.000
_cell.angle_alpha   90.00
_cell.angle_beta   90.00
_cell.angle_gamma   90.00
#
_symmetry.space_group_name_H-M   'P 1'
#
loop_
_entity.id
_entity.type
_entity.pdbx_description
1 polymer ?
#
loop_
_entity_poly.entity_id
_entity_poly.type
_entity_poly.pdbx_seq_one_letter_code
_entity_poly.pdbx_strand_id
1 'polypeptide(L)'
;MQKSLNLTIQKYIGDCDEPKVFYNIYPMMTKIISNPISNIFIGEEESKYEEIISTFSEFTTDAVYILRIPPLLDFIFPGLQYYINSTMLKLGIYNPAVKHQEVLIKHIKKQVTKRLQEKEKYGDSWKRPDDFIQDILENWFDPKNIKYE
;
A
#
# COMPACT_ATOMS: atom_id res chain seq x y z
N MET A 1 1.51 -0.71 14.51
CA MET A 1 2.78 -0.73 13.74
C MET A 1 3.83 -1.70 14.32
N GLN A 2 4.42 -1.46 15.50
CA GLN A 2 5.51 -2.29 16.06
C GLN A 2 5.17 -3.80 16.13
N LYS A 3 3.97 -4.15 16.60
CA LYS A 3 3.50 -5.54 16.63
C LYS A 3 3.53 -6.22 15.26
N SER A 4 3.09 -5.54 14.21
CA SER A 4 3.04 -6.08 12.85
C SER A 4 4.44 -6.21 12.24
N LEU A 5 5.33 -5.26 12.52
CA LEU A 5 6.75 -5.39 12.17
C LEU A 5 7.39 -6.61 12.85
N ASN A 6 7.22 -6.77 14.16
CA ASN A 6 7.78 -7.90 14.91
C ASN A 6 7.26 -9.25 14.39
N LEU A 7 5.96 -9.37 14.15
CA LEU A 7 5.36 -10.59 13.58
C LEU A 7 5.95 -10.91 12.21
N THR A 8 6.23 -9.89 11.40
CA THR A 8 6.74 -10.08 10.04
C THR A 8 8.23 -10.43 10.04
N ILE A 9 9.03 -9.81 10.90
CA ILE A 9 10.41 -10.22 11.16
C ILE A 9 10.45 -11.68 11.59
N GLN A 10 9.60 -12.06 12.54
CA GLN A 10 9.53 -13.45 12.99
C GLN A 10 9.10 -14.42 11.88
N LYS A 11 8.16 -14.00 11.01
CA LYS A 11 7.74 -14.80 9.84
C LYS A 11 8.87 -15.06 8.84
N TYR A 12 9.68 -14.04 8.50
CA TYR A 12 10.68 -14.16 7.44
C TYR A 12 12.09 -14.52 7.94
N ILE A 13 12.46 -14.08 9.14
CA ILE A 13 13.78 -14.27 9.75
C ILE A 13 13.73 -15.33 10.85
N GLY A 14 12.67 -15.37 11.66
CA GLY A 14 12.54 -16.25 12.83
C GLY A 14 13.55 -15.93 13.94
N ASP A 15 13.77 -16.88 14.85
CA ASP A 15 14.61 -16.68 16.05
C ASP A 15 16.12 -16.85 15.82
N CYS A 16 16.54 -17.25 14.61
CA CYS A 16 17.95 -17.42 14.22
C CYS A 16 18.78 -18.33 15.16
N ASP A 17 18.17 -19.39 15.70
CA ASP A 17 18.87 -20.39 16.55
C ASP A 17 20.08 -21.03 15.85
N GLU A 18 20.06 -21.06 14.51
CA GLU A 18 21.18 -21.44 13.66
C GLU A 18 21.51 -20.32 12.64
N PRO A 19 22.77 -20.21 12.17
CA PRO A 19 23.15 -19.23 11.17
C PRO A 19 22.32 -19.34 9.88
N LYS A 20 21.63 -18.26 9.51
CA LYS A 20 20.86 -18.16 8.26
C LYS A 20 21.63 -17.35 7.22
N VAL A 21 21.78 -17.91 6.02
CA VAL A 21 22.41 -17.24 4.89
C VAL A 21 21.34 -16.71 3.95
N PHE A 22 21.35 -15.41 3.71
CA PHE A 22 20.45 -14.75 2.76
C PHE A 22 21.25 -14.28 1.54
N TYR A 23 21.05 -14.94 0.40
CA TYR A 23 21.72 -14.58 -0.86
C TYR A 23 21.25 -13.23 -1.42
N ASN A 24 19.98 -12.89 -1.19
CA ASN A 24 19.41 -11.59 -1.55
C ASN A 24 18.43 -11.12 -0.48
N ILE A 25 18.85 -10.15 0.32
CA ILE A 25 18.07 -9.62 1.45
C ILE A 25 16.96 -8.66 0.99
N TYR A 26 17.05 -8.12 -0.23
CA TYR A 26 16.17 -7.03 -0.69
C TYR A 26 14.68 -7.44 -0.74
N PRO A 27 14.26 -8.54 -1.41
CA PRO A 27 12.85 -8.93 -1.47
C PRO A 27 12.25 -9.26 -0.10
N MET A 28 13.07 -9.80 0.81
CA MET A 28 12.63 -10.08 2.18
C MET A 28 12.42 -8.79 2.95
N MET A 29 13.37 -7.87 2.90
CA MET A 29 13.29 -6.60 3.63
C MET A 29 12.15 -5.72 3.14
N THR A 30 11.91 -5.67 1.83
CA THR A 30 10.77 -4.92 1.29
C THR A 30 9.46 -5.48 1.82
N LYS A 31 9.27 -6.81 1.88
CA LYS A 31 8.08 -7.41 2.50
C LYS A 31 7.96 -7.13 4.00
N ILE A 32 9.07 -7.20 4.73
CA ILE A 32 9.11 -6.86 6.17
C ILE A 32 8.64 -5.43 6.42
N ILE A 33 9.09 -4.48 5.59
CA ILE A 33 8.72 -3.06 5.70
C ILE A 33 7.30 -2.81 5.17
N SER A 34 6.88 -3.52 4.12
CA SER A 34 5.56 -3.34 3.51
C SER A 34 4.41 -3.84 4.37
N ASN A 35 4.63 -4.81 5.26
CA ASN A 35 3.57 -5.30 6.15
C ASN A 35 3.03 -4.23 7.13
N PRO A 36 3.85 -3.51 7.92
CA PRO A 36 3.33 -2.45 8.77
C PRO A 36 2.73 -1.29 7.96
N ILE A 37 3.23 -1.00 6.76
CA ILE A 37 2.64 0.00 5.86
C ILE A 37 1.25 -0.45 5.42
N SER A 38 1.09 -1.68 4.91
CA SER A 38 -0.21 -2.17 4.45
C SER A 38 -1.23 -2.22 5.58
N ASN A 39 -0.80 -2.47 6.83
CA ASN A 39 -1.66 -2.40 8.01
C ASN A 39 -2.20 -0.98 8.26
N ILE A 40 -1.35 0.05 8.16
CA ILE A 40 -1.78 1.45 8.29
C ILE A 40 -2.78 1.83 7.21
N PHE A 41 -2.56 1.36 5.98
CA PHE A 41 -3.39 1.76 4.85
C PHE A 41 -4.71 0.98 4.75
N ILE A 42 -4.67 -0.35 4.92
CA ILE A 42 -5.80 -1.24 4.61
C ILE A 42 -6.39 -1.91 5.88
N GLY A 43 -5.77 -1.69 7.04
CA GLY A 43 -6.19 -2.25 8.32
C GLY A 43 -5.58 -3.62 8.65
N GLU A 44 -5.67 -4.02 9.92
CA GLU A 44 -5.02 -5.24 10.44
C GLU A 44 -5.56 -6.52 9.79
N GLU A 45 -6.83 -6.55 9.41
CA GLU A 45 -7.46 -7.75 8.85
C GLU A 45 -6.95 -8.07 7.44
N GLU A 46 -6.92 -7.09 6.54
CA GLU A 46 -6.51 -7.32 5.15
C GLU A 46 -4.98 -7.27 4.96
N SER A 47 -4.25 -6.58 5.83
CA SER A 47 -2.78 -6.51 5.72
C SER A 47 -2.06 -7.84 5.96
N LYS A 48 -2.78 -8.87 6.40
CA LYS A 48 -2.28 -10.24 6.58
C LYS A 48 -2.18 -11.03 5.27
N TYR A 49 -2.91 -10.62 4.22
CA TYR A 49 -2.87 -11.32 2.95
C TYR A 49 -1.53 -11.07 2.23
N GLU A 50 -0.88 -12.15 1.78
CA GLU A 50 0.42 -12.06 1.11
C GLU A 50 0.32 -11.27 -0.21
N GLU A 51 -0.83 -11.31 -0.90
CA GLU A 51 -1.07 -10.50 -2.11
C GLU A 51 -1.02 -8.99 -1.80
N ILE A 52 -1.58 -8.56 -0.66
CA ILE A 52 -1.51 -7.16 -0.22
C ILE A 52 -0.08 -6.77 0.14
N ILE A 53 0.61 -7.58 0.95
CA ILE A 53 2.01 -7.30 1.31
C ILE A 53 2.89 -7.23 0.06
N SER A 54 2.69 -8.14 -0.89
CA SER A 54 3.44 -8.20 -2.14
C SER A 54 3.16 -6.98 -2.99
N THR A 55 1.89 -6.56 -3.13
CA THR A 55 1.51 -5.31 -3.81
C THR A 55 2.29 -4.10 -3.28
N PHE A 56 2.31 -3.89 -1.96
CA PHE A 56 3.06 -2.76 -1.38
C PHE A 56 4.58 -2.90 -1.58
N SER A 57 5.12 -4.12 -1.50
CA SER A 57 6.56 -4.36 -1.65
C SER A 57 7.05 -4.18 -3.09
N GLU A 58 6.24 -4.60 -4.06
CA GLU A 58 6.54 -4.56 -5.48
C GLU A 58 6.30 -3.16 -6.04
N PHE A 59 5.25 -2.46 -5.59
CA PHE A 59 4.98 -1.07 -6.00
C PHE A 59 6.20 -0.17 -5.82
N THR A 60 6.92 -0.33 -4.71
CA THR A 60 8.17 0.42 -4.47
C THR A 60 9.21 0.13 -5.54
N THR A 61 9.34 -1.14 -5.94
CA THR A 61 10.29 -1.56 -6.99
C THR A 61 9.86 -1.02 -8.36
N ASP A 62 8.56 -1.00 -8.67
CA ASP A 62 8.05 -0.45 -9.93
C ASP A 62 8.23 1.08 -9.99
N ALA A 63 7.96 1.79 -8.90
CA ALA A 63 8.10 3.23 -8.82
C ALA A 63 9.57 3.68 -9.00
N VAL A 64 10.53 2.86 -8.56
CA VAL A 64 11.96 3.14 -8.68
C VAL A 64 12.43 3.29 -10.14
N TYR A 65 11.77 2.65 -11.12
CA TYR A 65 12.15 2.82 -12.53
C TYR A 65 12.03 4.28 -13.01
N ILE A 66 11.03 5.02 -12.54
CA ILE A 66 10.86 6.45 -12.86
C ILE A 66 11.93 7.29 -12.15
N LEU A 67 12.27 6.93 -10.91
CA LEU A 67 13.23 7.66 -10.09
C LEU A 67 14.69 7.45 -10.51
N ARG A 68 15.00 6.34 -11.20
CA ARG A 68 16.35 6.01 -11.67
C ARG A 68 16.79 6.74 -12.93
N ILE A 69 15.88 7.41 -13.64
CA ILE A 69 16.23 8.21 -14.81
C ILE A 69 17.01 9.42 -14.30
N PRO A 70 18.34 9.52 -14.54
CA PRO A 70 19.11 10.65 -14.09
C PRO A 70 18.54 11.93 -14.74
N PRO A 71 18.59 13.09 -14.06
CA PRO A 71 18.01 14.33 -14.57
C PRO A 71 18.83 14.95 -15.71
N LEU A 72 19.14 14.16 -16.74
CA LEU A 72 19.91 14.57 -17.91
C LEU A 72 19.20 15.71 -18.67
N LEU A 73 17.87 15.71 -18.67
CA LEU A 73 17.07 16.74 -19.32
C LEU A 73 17.13 18.08 -18.58
N ASP A 74 17.46 18.07 -17.28
CA ASP A 74 17.60 19.32 -16.52
C ASP A 74 18.88 20.09 -16.88
N PHE A 75 19.86 19.46 -17.55
CA PHE A 75 20.98 20.17 -18.17
C PHE A 75 20.56 21.02 -19.38
N ILE A 76 19.49 20.62 -20.09
CA ILE A 76 18.95 21.37 -21.22
C ILE A 76 18.07 22.51 -20.71
N PHE A 77 17.16 22.21 -19.78
CA PHE A 77 16.31 23.20 -19.12
C PHE A 77 15.91 22.74 -17.72
N PRO A 78 16.12 23.53 -16.65
CA PRO A 78 15.77 23.13 -15.29
C PRO A 78 14.30 22.74 -15.14
N GLY A 79 14.02 21.54 -14.62
CA GLY A 79 12.67 21.03 -14.38
C GLY A 79 12.04 20.31 -15.58
N LEU A 80 12.74 20.22 -16.72
CA LEU A 80 12.28 19.51 -17.90
C LEU A 80 12.14 17.99 -17.63
N GLN A 81 13.06 17.40 -16.86
CA GLN A 81 12.96 15.99 -16.49
C GLN A 81 11.69 15.72 -15.68
N TYR A 82 11.43 16.57 -14.68
CA TYR A 82 10.23 16.49 -13.86
C TYR A 82 8.96 16.65 -14.71
N TYR A 83 8.93 17.63 -15.61
CA TYR A 83 7.82 17.84 -16.51
C TYR A 83 7.51 16.59 -17.35
N ILE A 84 8.53 15.97 -17.95
CA ILE A 84 8.36 14.77 -18.78
C ILE A 84 7.91 13.58 -17.93
N ASN A 85 8.56 13.30 -16.81
CA ASN A 85 8.19 12.19 -15.92
C ASN A 85 6.75 12.35 -15.40
N SER A 86 6.37 13.57 -15.00
CA SER A 86 5.01 13.86 -14.54
C SER A 86 3.98 13.74 -15.66
N THR A 87 4.33 14.11 -16.89
CA THR A 87 3.45 13.98 -18.06
C THR A 87 3.24 12.52 -18.42
N MET A 88 4.29 11.69 -18.41
CA MET A 88 4.17 10.24 -18.64
C MET A 88 3.25 9.57 -17.62
N LEU A 89 3.36 9.94 -16.34
CA LEU A 89 2.47 9.48 -15.28
C LEU A 89 1.01 9.93 -15.53
N LYS A 90 0.79 11.23 -15.79
CA LYS A 90 -0.55 11.80 -16.01
C LYS A 90 -1.27 11.22 -17.23
N LEU A 91 -0.52 10.96 -18.30
CA LEU A 91 -1.06 10.36 -19.53
C LEU A 91 -1.20 8.84 -19.43
N GLY A 92 -0.77 8.23 -18.32
CA GLY A 92 -0.84 6.78 -18.12
C GLY A 92 0.10 5.97 -19.02
N ILE A 93 1.10 6.63 -19.64
CA ILE A 93 2.09 5.97 -20.53
C ILE A 93 2.90 4.94 -19.73
N TYR A 94 3.24 5.28 -18.49
CA TYR A 94 3.77 4.34 -17.50
C TYR A 94 3.14 4.65 -16.16
N ASN A 95 2.37 3.72 -15.60
CA ASN A 95 1.77 3.86 -14.29
C ASN A 95 2.10 2.62 -13.45
N PRO A 96 3.04 2.71 -12.49
CA PRO A 96 3.47 1.57 -11.68
C PRO A 96 2.35 1.03 -10.79
N ALA A 97 1.28 1.80 -10.57
CA ALA A 97 0.15 1.37 -9.76
C ALA A 97 -0.79 0.41 -10.50
N VAL A 98 -0.82 0.40 -11.84
CA VAL A 98 -1.85 -0.34 -12.62
C VAL A 98 -1.90 -1.81 -12.24
N LYS A 99 -0.74 -2.48 -12.13
CA LYS A 99 -0.69 -3.91 -11.81
C LYS A 99 -1.15 -4.25 -10.38
N HIS A 100 -1.24 -3.25 -9.51
CA HIS A 100 -1.59 -3.39 -8.10
C HIS A 100 -3.04 -3.03 -7.81
N GLN A 101 -3.69 -2.32 -8.74
CA GLN A 101 -5.03 -1.77 -8.53
C GLN A 101 -6.07 -2.84 -8.26
N GLU A 102 -6.07 -3.93 -9.02
CA GLU A 102 -7.08 -4.97 -8.90
C GLU A 102 -7.11 -5.58 -7.49
N VAL A 103 -5.93 -5.94 -6.97
CA VAL A 103 -5.77 -6.48 -5.61
C VAL A 103 -6.21 -5.45 -4.59
N LEU A 104 -5.74 -4.20 -4.69
CA LEU A 104 -6.13 -3.15 -3.74
C LEU A 104 -7.63 -2.88 -3.76
N ILE A 105 -8.25 -2.75 -4.93
CA ILE A 105 -9.70 -2.51 -5.08
C ILE A 105 -10.50 -3.64 -4.44
N LYS A 106 -10.13 -4.90 -4.68
CA LYS A 106 -10.77 -6.07 -4.08
C LYS A 106 -10.80 -5.98 -2.55
N HIS A 107 -9.65 -5.73 -1.92
CA HIS A 107 -9.53 -5.71 -0.46
C HIS A 107 -10.11 -4.43 0.17
N ILE A 108 -9.90 -3.27 -0.46
CA ILE A 108 -10.48 -1.99 0.00
C ILE A 108 -12.00 -2.05 -0.07
N LYS A 109 -12.59 -2.52 -1.19
CA LYS A 109 -14.04 -2.63 -1.34
C LYS A 109 -14.63 -3.53 -0.25
N LYS A 110 -14.00 -4.66 0.02
CA LYS A 110 -14.41 -5.57 1.09
C LYS A 110 -14.39 -4.89 2.47
N GLN A 111 -13.33 -4.16 2.81
CA GLN A 111 -13.23 -3.44 4.08
C GLN A 111 -14.25 -2.32 4.21
N VAL A 112 -14.37 -1.47 3.17
CA VAL A 112 -15.34 -0.37 3.17
C VAL A 112 -16.76 -0.89 3.35
N THR A 113 -17.19 -1.88 2.56
CA THR A 113 -18.53 -2.45 2.66
C THR A 113 -18.78 -3.04 4.05
N LYS A 114 -17.84 -3.83 4.57
CA LYS A 114 -17.94 -4.41 5.91
C LYS A 114 -18.15 -3.33 6.97
N ARG A 115 -17.32 -2.28 6.97
CA ARG A 115 -17.37 -1.20 7.97
C ARG A 115 -18.65 -0.41 7.91
N LEU A 116 -19.15 -0.11 6.72
CA LEU A 116 -20.44 0.57 6.56
C LEU A 116 -21.58 -0.27 7.17
N GLN A 117 -21.62 -1.57 6.87
CA GLN A 117 -22.62 -2.50 7.42
C GLN A 117 -22.51 -2.66 8.94
N GLU A 118 -21.29 -2.77 9.47
CA GLU A 118 -21.07 -2.89 10.91
C GLU A 118 -21.43 -1.61 11.65
N LYS A 119 -21.09 -0.44 11.09
CA LYS A 119 -21.45 0.86 11.67
C LYS A 119 -22.96 1.05 11.71
N GLU A 120 -23.66 0.64 10.65
CA GLU A 120 -25.14 0.65 10.62
C GLU A 120 -25.73 -0.31 11.66
N LYS A 121 -25.19 -1.53 11.76
CA LYS A 121 -25.70 -2.57 12.66
C LYS A 121 -25.46 -2.27 14.15
N TYR A 122 -24.27 -1.78 14.48
CA TYR A 122 -23.82 -1.65 15.87
C TYR A 122 -23.88 -0.22 16.40
N GLY A 123 -24.08 0.80 15.54
CA GLY A 123 -24.19 2.20 15.94
C GLY A 123 -23.03 2.63 16.84
N ASP A 124 -23.36 3.20 18.00
CA ASP A 124 -22.38 3.69 18.98
C ASP A 124 -21.51 2.60 19.60
N SER A 125 -21.92 1.33 19.52
CA SER A 125 -21.13 0.19 20.02
C SER A 125 -20.09 -0.31 19.00
N TRP A 126 -20.14 0.20 17.76
CA TRP A 126 -19.15 -0.14 16.75
C TRP A 126 -17.77 0.44 17.10
N LYS A 127 -16.75 -0.41 17.11
CA LYS A 127 -15.37 0.02 17.36
C LYS A 127 -14.75 0.50 16.07
N ARG A 128 -14.55 1.82 15.98
CA ARG A 128 -13.86 2.48 14.88
C ARG A 128 -12.43 1.91 14.71
N PRO A 129 -12.06 1.42 13.51
CA PRO A 129 -10.67 1.09 13.18
C PRO A 129 -9.77 2.33 13.19
N ASP A 130 -8.51 2.18 13.61
CA ASP A 130 -7.49 3.23 13.57
C ASP A 130 -6.57 3.00 12.36
N ASP A 131 -7.05 3.37 11.17
CA ASP A 131 -6.34 3.21 9.90
C ASP A 131 -6.79 4.25 8.86
N PHE A 132 -6.01 4.36 7.79
CA PHE A 132 -6.18 5.37 6.76
C PHE A 132 -7.49 5.25 5.98
N ILE A 133 -7.99 4.03 5.73
CA ILE A 133 -9.30 3.86 5.09
C ILE A 133 -10.39 4.50 5.94
N GLN A 134 -10.35 4.31 7.26
CA GLN A 134 -11.34 4.90 8.14
C GLN A 134 -11.27 6.43 8.15
N ASP A 135 -10.06 6.99 8.14
CA ASP A 135 -9.85 8.44 8.06
C ASP A 135 -10.42 9.01 6.76
N ILE A 136 -10.25 8.33 5.62
CA ILE A 136 -10.87 8.72 4.34
C ILE A 136 -12.40 8.69 4.44
N LEU A 137 -12.96 7.61 4.98
CA LEU A 137 -14.41 7.40 5.08
C LEU A 137 -15.11 8.47 5.94
N GLU A 138 -14.40 9.08 6.89
CA GLU A 138 -14.98 10.09 7.77
C GLU A 138 -14.72 11.52 7.32
N ASN A 139 -13.57 11.78 6.68
CA ASN A 139 -13.16 13.15 6.33
C ASN A 139 -13.40 13.52 4.87
N TRP A 140 -13.37 12.55 3.95
CA TRP A 140 -13.38 12.84 2.50
C TRP A 140 -14.48 12.10 1.74
N PHE A 141 -15.20 11.21 2.40
CA PHE A 141 -16.24 10.42 1.79
C PHE A 141 -17.62 10.99 2.12
N ASP A 142 -18.38 11.38 1.10
CA ASP A 142 -19.80 11.70 1.22
C ASP A 142 -20.63 10.47 0.85
N PRO A 143 -21.35 9.84 1.80
CA PRO A 143 -22.20 8.68 1.55
C PRO A 143 -23.26 8.90 0.48
N LYS A 144 -23.66 10.16 0.23
CA LYS A 144 -24.66 10.53 -0.78
C LYS A 144 -24.17 10.36 -2.22
N ASN A 145 -22.86 10.18 -2.42
CA ASN A 145 -22.25 10.06 -3.75
C ASN A 145 -22.05 8.61 -4.22
N ILE A 146 -22.51 7.59 -3.47
CA ILE A 146 -22.49 6.19 -3.90
C ILE A 146 -23.85 5.76 -4.47
N LYS A 147 -23.83 5.20 -5.67
CA LYS A 147 -24.88 4.29 -6.15
C LYS A 147 -24.55 2.87 -5.70
N TYR A 148 -25.37 2.31 -4.83
CA TYR A 148 -25.31 0.90 -4.47
C TYR A 148 -25.94 0.09 -5.62
N GLU A 149 -25.18 -0.15 -6.69
CA GLU A 149 -25.51 -1.15 -7.71
C GLU A 149 -24.79 -2.47 -7.40
#